data_AF-A0A1I3NWX9-F1
#
_entry.id   AF-A0A1I3NWX9-F1
#
_cell.length_a   1.000
_cell.length_b   1.000
_cell.length_c   1.000
_cell.angle_alpha   90.00
_cell.angle_beta   90.00
_cell.angle_gamma   90.00
#
_symmetry.space_group_name_H-M   'P 1'
#
loop_
_entity.id
_entity.type
_entity.pdbx_description
1 polymer ?
#
loop_
_entity_poly.entity_id
_entity_poly.type
_entity_poly.pdbx_seq_one_letter_code
_entity_poly.pdbx_strand_id
1 'polypeptide(L)'
;MRKTQITIDIELDDNQVPERMTWNAEDGGIEKEDTKATMISVWDDKRKEALRIDLWTKEMPVDQMKMFLHQILISMASTYERATGEEDVAQWMDQMAEEFAVKSAIKF
;
A
#
# COMPACT_ATOMS: atom_id res chain seq x y z
N MET A 1 23.17 -15.92 8.63
CA MET A 1 21.99 -15.02 8.53
C MET A 1 21.57 -14.97 7.07
N ARG A 2 20.27 -15.11 6.79
CA ARG A 2 19.74 -14.93 5.43
C ARG A 2 19.53 -13.43 5.21
N LYS A 3 19.98 -12.93 4.07
CA LYS A 3 19.67 -11.58 3.59
C LYS A 3 18.79 -11.75 2.37
N THR A 4 17.75 -10.94 2.30
CA THR A 4 16.86 -10.86 1.14
C THR A 4 16.66 -9.40 0.78
N GLN A 5 16.20 -9.17 -0.45
CA GLN A 5 16.01 -7.84 -0.99
C GLN A 5 14.59 -7.71 -1.56
N ILE A 6 13.98 -6.56 -1.27
CA ILE A 6 12.78 -6.08 -1.94
C ILE A 6 13.18 -4.81 -2.69
N THR A 7 12.89 -4.75 -3.98
CA THR A 7 13.27 -3.63 -4.85
C THR A 7 12.05 -3.16 -5.61
N ILE A 8 11.89 -1.85 -5.76
CA ILE A 8 10.91 -1.24 -6.65
C ILE A 8 11.67 -0.37 -7.63
N ASP A 9 11.63 -0.75 -8.90
CA ASP A 9 12.22 0.00 -9.99
C ASP A 9 11.14 0.90 -10.59
N ILE A 10 11.47 2.19 -10.74
CA ILE A 10 10.54 3.22 -11.18
C ILE A 10 11.15 3.92 -12.39
N GLU A 11 10.47 3.85 -13.52
CA GLU A 11 10.77 4.63 -14.72
C GLU A 11 9.90 5.89 -14.70
N LEU A 12 10.54 7.06 -14.83
CA LEU A 12 9.89 8.37 -14.77
C LEU A 12 9.85 9.01 -16.16
N ASP A 13 8.78 9.75 -16.44
CA ASP A 13 8.70 10.62 -17.63
C ASP A 13 9.51 11.92 -17.44
N ASP A 14 9.55 12.76 -18.47
CA ASP A 14 10.25 14.06 -18.47
C ASP A 14 9.75 15.03 -17.36
N ASN A 15 8.56 14.80 -16.82
CA ASN A 15 7.97 15.58 -15.73
C ASN A 15 8.12 14.90 -14.36
N GLN A 16 8.95 13.86 -14.26
CA GLN A 16 9.16 13.06 -13.05
C GLN A 16 7.92 12.31 -12.56
N VAL A 17 7.00 11.97 -13.48
CA VAL A 17 5.81 11.15 -13.16
C VAL A 17 6.14 9.67 -13.45
N PRO A 18 5.80 8.72 -12.55
CA PRO A 18 5.96 7.30 -12.82
C PRO A 18 5.21 6.85 -14.07
N GLU A 19 5.94 6.33 -15.05
CA GLU A 19 5.41 5.76 -16.28
C GLU A 19 5.28 4.24 -16.14
N ARG A 20 6.34 3.59 -15.65
CA ARG A 20 6.37 2.15 -15.38
C ARG A 20 6.98 1.86 -14.01
N MET A 21 6.43 0.86 -13.32
CA MET A 21 7.04 0.33 -12.10
C MET A 21 7.07 -1.19 -12.14
N THR A 22 8.19 -1.76 -11.70
CA THR A 22 8.31 -3.20 -11.43
C THR A 22 8.78 -3.42 -10.01
N TRP A 23 8.43 -4.55 -9.42
CA TRP A 23 8.91 -4.90 -8.09
C TRP A 23 9.43 -6.34 -8.01
N ASN A 24 10.37 -6.53 -7.10
CA ASN A 24 11.07 -7.79 -6.87
C ASN A 24 10.99 -8.12 -5.38
N ALA A 25 10.74 -9.38 -5.05
CA ALA A 25 10.86 -9.93 -3.70
C ALA A 25 11.33 -11.39 -3.79
N GLU A 26 12.65 -11.58 -3.78
CA GLU A 26 13.29 -12.88 -4.05
C GLU A 26 12.81 -13.98 -3.10
N ASP A 27 12.64 -13.66 -1.82
CA ASP A 27 12.17 -14.63 -0.81
C ASP A 27 10.70 -15.02 -1.00
N GLY A 28 9.91 -14.17 -1.64
CA GLY A 28 8.51 -14.42 -1.99
C GLY A 28 8.33 -15.07 -3.36
N GLY A 29 9.41 -15.29 -4.11
CA GLY A 29 9.36 -15.83 -5.47
C GLY A 29 8.82 -14.84 -6.51
N ILE A 30 9.00 -13.53 -6.27
CA ILE A 30 8.51 -12.46 -7.15
C ILE A 30 9.70 -11.83 -7.85
N GLU A 31 9.74 -11.95 -9.18
CA GLU A 31 10.82 -11.47 -10.02
C GLU A 31 10.25 -10.55 -11.10
N LYS A 32 10.59 -9.26 -11.00
CA LYS A 32 10.31 -8.20 -11.99
C LYS A 32 8.85 -8.11 -12.43
N GLU A 33 7.93 -8.26 -11.48
CA GLU A 33 6.50 -8.15 -11.76
C GLU A 33 6.09 -6.68 -11.93
N ASP A 34 5.28 -6.40 -12.94
CA ASP A 34 4.75 -5.06 -13.18
C ASP A 34 3.74 -4.68 -12.07
N THR A 35 3.79 -3.42 -11.63
CA THR A 35 2.77 -2.86 -10.73
C THR A 35 2.38 -1.45 -11.16
N LYS A 36 1.10 -1.11 -10.94
CA LYS A 36 0.59 0.24 -11.19
C LYS A 36 0.65 1.15 -9.97
N ALA A 37 0.85 0.60 -8.77
CA ALA A 37 0.94 1.37 -7.53
C ALA A 37 1.81 0.68 -6.47
N THR A 38 2.38 1.48 -5.59
CA THR A 38 3.02 1.00 -4.37
C THR A 38 2.79 1.99 -3.24
N MET A 39 2.70 1.47 -2.02
CA MET A 39 2.69 2.24 -0.80
C MET A 39 3.65 1.58 0.17
N ILE A 40 4.77 2.24 0.46
CA ILE A 40 5.79 1.77 1.40
C ILE A 40 5.83 2.71 2.58
N SER A 41 5.76 2.16 3.79
CA SER A 41 5.98 2.88 5.03
C SER A 41 7.13 2.26 5.81
N VAL A 42 7.99 3.09 6.39
CA VAL A 42 9.07 2.67 7.29
C VAL A 42 8.99 3.44 8.60
N TRP A 43 9.32 2.79 9.71
CA TRP A 43 9.35 3.41 11.03
C TRP A 43 10.68 4.14 11.24
N ASP A 44 10.63 5.44 11.52
CA ASP A 44 11.79 6.20 12.00
C ASP A 44 11.78 6.23 13.52
N ASP A 45 12.64 5.42 14.14
CA ASP A 45 12.71 5.31 15.59
C ASP A 45 13.19 6.58 16.29
N LYS A 46 13.97 7.43 15.62
CA LYS A 46 14.48 8.67 16.22
C LYS A 46 13.39 9.73 16.31
N ARG A 47 12.60 9.85 15.24
CA ARG A 47 11.50 10.82 15.15
C ARG A 47 10.17 10.29 15.67
N LYS A 48 10.06 8.97 15.87
CA LYS A 48 8.84 8.26 16.29
C LYS A 48 7.69 8.53 15.31
N GLU A 49 7.99 8.44 14.02
CA GLU A 49 7.03 8.68 12.94
C GLU A 49 7.16 7.64 11.83
N ALA A 50 6.09 7.49 11.04
CA ALA A 50 6.13 6.72 9.80
C ALA A 50 6.58 7.63 8.64
N LEU A 51 7.65 7.24 7.96
CA LEU A 51 8.03 7.82 6.67
C LEU A 51 7.35 7.01 5.57
N ARG A 52 6.83 7.67 4.54
CA ARG A 52 6.05 7.03 3.48
C ARG A 52 6.49 7.44 2.09
N ILE A 53 6.35 6.50 1.15
CA ILE A 53 6.44 6.72 -0.29
C ILE A 53 5.19 6.09 -0.91
N ASP A 54 4.38 6.92 -1.56
CA ASP A 54 3.18 6.49 -2.29
C ASP A 54 3.37 6.86 -3.75
N LEU A 55 3.29 5.87 -4.63
CA LEU A 55 3.47 6.07 -6.07
C LEU A 55 2.37 5.34 -6.81
N TRP A 56 1.96 5.92 -7.92
CA TRP A 56 1.11 5.29 -8.92
C TRP A 56 1.60 5.68 -10.31
N THR A 57 1.44 4.76 -11.26
CA THR A 57 1.68 5.04 -12.67
C THR A 57 0.64 6.03 -13.20
N LYS A 58 1.04 6.82 -14.19
CA LYS A 58 0.17 7.77 -14.90
C LYS A 58 -1.10 7.14 -15.47
N GLU A 59 -1.04 5.86 -15.84
CA GLU A 59 -2.15 5.12 -16.45
C GLU A 59 -3.08 4.45 -15.44
N MET A 60 -2.82 4.55 -14.13
CA MET A 60 -3.71 3.96 -13.14
C MET A 60 -5.03 4.74 -13.08
N PRO A 61 -6.20 4.11 -13.33
CA PRO A 61 -7.49 4.79 -13.22
C PRO A 61 -7.80 5.21 -11.78
N VAL A 62 -8.51 6.32 -11.61
CA VAL A 62 -8.84 6.89 -10.28
C VAL A 62 -9.70 5.94 -9.43
N ASP A 63 -10.62 5.21 -10.05
CA ASP A 63 -11.39 4.15 -9.39
C ASP A 63 -10.49 3.04 -8.84
N GLN A 64 -9.48 2.62 -9.60
CA GLN A 64 -8.49 1.65 -9.12
C GLN A 64 -7.63 2.21 -7.98
N MET A 65 -7.27 3.50 -8.00
CA MET A 65 -6.55 4.14 -6.89
C MET A 65 -7.38 4.12 -5.60
N LYS A 66 -8.67 4.43 -5.70
CA LYS A 66 -9.60 4.35 -4.56
C LYS A 66 -9.73 2.91 -4.05
N MET A 67 -9.85 1.94 -4.95
CA MET A 67 -9.87 0.52 -4.58
C MET A 67 -8.58 0.09 -3.88
N PHE A 68 -7.41 0.52 -4.36
CA PHE A 68 -6.12 0.23 -3.73
C PHE A 68 -6.05 0.75 -2.30
N LEU A 69 -6.44 2.02 -2.08
CA LEU A 69 -6.52 2.60 -0.73
C LEU A 69 -7.50 1.86 0.17
N HIS A 70 -8.68 1.50 -0.34
CA HIS A 70 -9.67 0.73 0.40
C HIS A 70 -9.12 -0.63 0.85
N GLN A 71 -8.42 -1.36 -0.02
CA GLN A 71 -7.80 -2.64 0.33
C GLN A 71 -6.70 -2.48 1.39
N ILE A 72 -5.96 -1.37 1.36
CA ILE A 72 -5.00 -1.04 2.40
C ILE A 72 -5.69 -0.79 3.74
N LEU A 73 -6.79 -0.03 3.76
CA LEU A 73 -7.56 0.25 4.99
C LEU A 73 -8.03 -1.05 5.67
N ILE A 74 -8.62 -1.98 4.90
CA ILE A 74 -9.01 -3.32 5.40
C ILE A 74 -7.79 -4.07 5.93
N SER A 75 -6.70 -4.09 5.17
CA SER A 75 -5.49 -4.82 5.55
C SER A 75 -4.85 -4.28 6.83
N MET A 76 -4.98 -2.98 7.09
CA MET A 76 -4.51 -2.34 8.32
C MET A 76 -5.29 -2.79 9.55
N ALA A 77 -6.62 -2.95 9.46
CA ALA A 77 -7.43 -3.46 10.56
C ALA A 77 -6.97 -4.85 11.00
N SER A 78 -6.82 -5.76 10.03
CA SER A 78 -6.32 -7.11 10.28
C SER A 78 -4.88 -7.13 10.80
N THR A 79 -4.03 -6.20 10.34
CA THR A 79 -2.66 -6.07 10.84
C THR A 79 -2.63 -5.57 12.28
N TYR A 80 -3.49 -4.60 12.60
CA TYR A 80 -3.65 -4.05 13.94
C TYR A 80 -4.10 -5.12 14.92
N GLU A 81 -5.19 -5.83 14.60
CA GLU A 81 -5.73 -6.92 15.42
C GLU A 81 -4.66 -7.96 15.77
N ARG A 82 -3.92 -8.46 14.76
CA ARG A 82 -2.85 -9.45 14.99
C ARG A 82 -1.71 -8.92 15.85
N ALA A 83 -1.45 -7.61 15.82
CA ALA A 83 -0.35 -6.99 16.55
C ALA A 83 -0.70 -6.65 18.00
N THR A 84 -1.95 -6.24 18.27
CA THR A 84 -2.37 -5.73 19.58
C THR A 84 -3.34 -6.64 20.32
N GLY A 85 -4.13 -7.45 19.61
CA GLY A 85 -5.23 -8.24 20.17
C GLY A 85 -6.48 -7.41 20.52
N GLU A 86 -6.54 -6.14 20.12
CA GLU A 86 -7.68 -5.25 20.40
C GLU A 86 -8.74 -5.38 19.29
N GLU A 87 -9.61 -6.38 19.44
CA GLU A 87 -10.65 -6.73 18.46
C GLU A 87 -11.66 -5.61 18.21
N ASP A 88 -12.01 -4.83 19.23
CA ASP A 88 -12.97 -3.72 19.13
C ASP A 88 -12.45 -2.57 18.25
N VAL A 89 -11.17 -2.21 18.41
CA VAL A 89 -10.50 -1.19 17.59
C VAL A 89 -10.33 -1.70 16.16
N ALA A 90 -9.94 -2.96 15.97
CA ALA A 90 -9.82 -3.55 14.64
C ALA A 90 -11.17 -3.56 13.90
N GLN A 91 -12.26 -3.94 14.59
CA GLN A 91 -13.61 -3.92 14.03
C GLN A 91 -14.03 -2.49 13.63
N TRP A 92 -13.68 -1.49 14.43
CA TRP A 92 -13.91 -0.09 14.07
C TRP A 92 -13.12 0.33 12.82
N MET A 93 -11.85 -0.10 12.68
CA MET A 93 -11.05 0.18 11.49
C MET A 93 -11.65 -0.46 10.22
N ASP A 94 -12.18 -1.68 10.32
CA ASP A 94 -12.89 -2.33 9.22
C ASP A 94 -14.17 -1.57 8.84
N GLN A 95 -14.96 -1.13 9.81
CA GLN A 95 -16.15 -0.30 9.56
C GLN A 95 -15.79 1.02 8.87
N MET A 96 -14.69 1.66 9.29
CA MET A 96 -14.15 2.86 8.64
C MET A 96 -13.76 2.60 7.18
N ALA A 97 -13.16 1.44 6.88
CA ALA A 97 -12.85 1.05 5.51
C ALA A 97 -14.13 0.87 4.66
N GLU A 98 -15.16 0.25 5.20
CA GLU A 98 -16.47 0.10 4.54
C GLU A 98 -17.15 1.46 4.28
N GLU A 99 -17.11 2.36 5.26
CA GLU A 99 -17.59 3.74 5.08
C GLU A 99 -16.80 4.49 4.00
N PHE A 100 -15.48 4.30 3.94
CA PHE A 100 -14.64 4.84 2.88
C PHE A 100 -15.10 4.33 1.51
N ALA A 101 -15.44 3.05 1.38
CA ALA A 101 -15.90 2.47 0.12
C ALA A 101 -17.19 3.15 -0.41
N VAL A 102 -18.14 3.39 0.50
CA VAL A 102 -19.39 4.11 0.16
C VAL A 102 -19.10 5.57 -0.18
N LYS A 103 -18.36 6.29 0.67
CA LYS A 103 -18.06 7.72 0.48
C LYS A 103 -17.23 7.99 -0.77
N SER A 104 -16.35 7.08 -1.15
CA SER A 104 -15.52 7.19 -2.35
C SER A 104 -16.21 6.69 -3.63
N ALA A 105 -17.46 6.21 -3.52
CA ALA A 105 -18.28 5.67 -4.61
C ALA A 105 -17.65 4.46 -5.33
N ILE A 106 -16.95 3.60 -4.58
CA ILE A 106 -16.49 2.29 -5.07
C ILE A 106 -17.41 1.14 -4.63
N LYS A 107 -18.37 1.42 -3.75
CA LYS A 107 -19.45 0.54 -3.32
C LYS A 107 -20.75 1.35 -3.28
N PHE A 108 -21.83 0.77 -3.78
CA PHE A 108 -23.17 1.38 -3.85
C PHE A 108 -24.11 0.78 -2.81
#